data_AF-A0A8S3C8W9-F1
#
_entry.id   AF-A0A8S3C8W9-F1
#
_cell.length_a   1.000
_cell.length_b   1.000
_cell.length_c   1.000
_cell.angle_alpha   90.00
_cell.angle_beta   90.00
_cell.angle_gamma   90.00
#
_symmetry.space_group_name_H-M   'P 1'
#
loop_
_entity.id
_entity.type
_entity.pdbx_description
1 polymer ?
#
loop_
_entity_poly.entity_id
_entity_poly.type
_entity_poly.pdbx_seq_one_letter_code
_entity_poly.pdbx_strand_id
1 'polypeptide(L)' 'ERMLYASTLSTVKKEFGLTYITQEIRASSKDEMTLHSFYQHLNAKAAAPPRTMREEEMF' A
#
# COMPACT_ATOMS: atom_id res chain seq x y z
N GLU A 1 -6.57 -20.15 1.11
CA GLU A 1 -5.17 -19.79 0.76
C GLU A 1 -4.77 -18.32 1.02
N ARG A 2 -5.67 -17.39 1.40
CA ARG A 2 -5.32 -15.98 1.71
C ARG A 2 -4.35 -15.82 2.90
N MET A 3 -4.53 -16.64 3.93
CA MET A 3 -3.73 -16.56 5.16
C MET A 3 -2.28 -16.97 4.93
N LEU A 4 -2.04 -18.02 4.14
CA LEU A 4 -0.67 -18.48 3.86
C LEU A 4 0.12 -17.39 3.14
N TYR A 5 -0.43 -16.83 2.05
CA TYR A 5 0.20 -15.73 1.32
C TYR A 5 0.50 -14.52 2.23
N ALA A 6 -0.47 -14.09 3.05
CA ALA A 6 -0.27 -12.98 3.97
C ALA A 6 0.83 -13.27 5.00
N SER A 7 0.88 -14.50 5.52
CA SER A 7 1.88 -14.89 6.53
C SER A 7 3.30 -15.02 5.97
N THR A 8 3.47 -15.38 4.69
CA THR A 8 4.78 -15.62 4.08
C THR A 8 5.33 -14.42 3.30
N LEU A 9 4.50 -13.44 2.97
CA LEU A 9 4.90 -12.26 2.19
C LEU A 9 6.06 -11.49 2.82
N SER A 10 6.10 -11.38 4.15
CA SER A 10 7.21 -10.72 4.85
C SER A 10 8.54 -11.43 4.66
N THR A 11 8.55 -12.76 4.66
CA THR A 11 9.74 -13.56 4.39
C THR A 11 10.19 -13.37 2.95
N VAL A 12 9.28 -13.45 1.97
CA VAL A 12 9.59 -13.24 0.55
C VAL A 12 10.23 -11.88 0.30
N LYS A 13 9.67 -10.80 0.88
CA LYS A 13 10.22 -9.46 0.74
C LYS A 13 11.63 -9.33 1.34
N LYS A 14 11.89 -10.03 2.45
CA LYS A 14 13.21 -10.05 3.09
C LYS A 14 14.23 -10.78 2.23
N GLU A 15 13.90 -11.97 1.73
CA GLU A 15 14.78 -12.77 0.87
C GLU A 15 15.08 -12.07 -0.47
N PHE A 16 14.11 -11.34 -1.02
CA PHE A 16 14.30 -10.53 -2.23
C PHE A 16 15.23 -9.32 -2.02
N GLY A 17 15.25 -8.77 -0.81
CA GLY A 17 15.97 -7.54 -0.48
C GLY A 17 15.03 -6.33 -0.41
N LEU A 18 14.69 -5.92 0.81
CA LEU A 18 13.74 -4.84 1.09
C LEU A 18 14.12 -3.50 0.46
N THR A 19 15.41 -3.25 0.28
CA THR A 19 15.94 -1.99 -0.27
C THR A 19 15.55 -1.76 -1.73
N TYR A 20 15.24 -2.82 -2.47
CA TYR A 20 14.85 -2.73 -3.88
C TYR A 20 13.35 -2.49 -4.08
N ILE A 21 12.54 -2.64 -3.02
CA ILE A 21 11.09 -2.52 -3.09
C ILE A 21 10.69 -1.10 -2.72
N THR A 22 10.30 -0.30 -3.73
CA THR A 22 9.92 1.11 -3.52
C THR A 22 8.48 1.29 -3.05
N GLN A 23 7.60 0.37 -3.42
CA GLN A 23 6.16 0.43 -3.16
C GLN A 23 5.61 -0.98 -2.96
N GLU A 24 4.60 -1.09 -2.10
CA GLU A 24 3.87 -2.33 -1.85
C GLU A 24 2.38 -2.06 -2.02
N ILE A 25 1.74 -2.75 -2.97
CA ILE A 25 0.31 -2.61 -3.26
C ILE A 25 -0.35 -3.96 -3.04
N ARG A 26 -1.41 -3.99 -2.24
CA ARG A 26 -2.26 -5.16 -2.05
C ARG A 26 -3.58 -4.92 -2.75
N ALA A 27 -3.96 -5.84 -3.63
CA ALA A 27 -5.20 -5.82 -4.38
C ALA A 27 -5.98 -7.12 -4.15
N SER A 28 -7.30 -7.02 -4.22
CA SER A 28 -8.24 -8.12 -4.14
C SER A 28 -8.90 -8.44 -5.48
N SER A 29 -8.90 -7.48 -6.42
CA SER A 29 -9.32 -7.64 -7.82
C SER A 29 -8.20 -7.27 -8.80
N LYS A 30 -8.31 -7.76 -10.04
CA LYS A 30 -7.38 -7.40 -11.12
C LYS A 30 -7.50 -5.95 -11.55
N ASP A 31 -8.70 -5.37 -11.44
CA ASP A 31 -8.96 -3.97 -11.82
C ASP A 31 -8.20 -2.98 -10.94
N GLU A 32 -7.84 -3.40 -9.72
CA GLU A 32 -7.02 -2.65 -8.77
C GLU A 32 -5.51 -2.73 -9.09
N MET A 33 -5.08 -3.61 -10.00
CA MET A 33 -3.69 -3.82 -10.40
C MET A 33 -3.49 -3.52 -11.89
N THR A 34 -3.87 -2.31 -12.29
CA THR A 34 -3.64 -1.75 -13.63
C THR A 34 -2.63 -0.61 -13.56
N LEU A 35 -2.08 -0.21 -14.71
CA LEU A 35 -1.22 0.98 -14.77
C LEU A 35 -1.97 2.23 -14.29
N HIS A 36 -3.26 2.33 -14.61
CA HIS A 36 -4.10 3.43 -14.19
C HIS A 36 -4.28 3.47 -12.67
N SER A 37 -4.60 2.34 -12.04
CA SER A 37 -4.74 2.26 -10.58
C SER A 37 -3.42 2.49 -9.86
N PHE A 38 -2.29 2.11 -10.46
CA PHE A 38 -0.96 2.42 -9.94
C PHE A 38 -0.71 3.94 -9.84
N TYR A 39 -1.04 4.71 -10.87
CA TYR A 39 -0.92 6.18 -10.81
C TYR A 39 -1.88 6.79 -9.78
N GLN A 40 -3.10 6.27 -9.65
CA GLN A 40 -4.02 6.68 -8.60
C GLN A 40 -3.44 6.40 -7.19
N HIS A 41 -2.80 5.25 -6.99
CA HIS A 41 -2.12 4.92 -5.75
C HIS A 41 -1.00 5.92 -5.42
N LEU A 42 -0.18 6.31 -6.40
CA LEU A 42 0.86 7.32 -6.20
C LEU A 42 0.27 8.68 -5.81
N ASN A 43 -0.82 9.10 -6.46
CA ASN A 43 -1.51 10.34 -6.11
C ASN A 43 -2.12 10.30 -4.70
N ALA A 44 -2.76 9.18 -4.34
CA ALA A 44 -3.33 9.00 -3.01
C ALA A 44 -2.25 8.99 -1.91
N LYS A 45 -1.08 8.41 -2.19
CA LYS A 45 0.06 8.42 -1.27
C LYS A 45 0.65 9.83 -1.06
N ALA A 46 0.59 10.67 -2.09
CA ALA A 46 1.03 12.07 -2.02
C ALA A 46 -0.01 13.01 -1.40
N ALA A 47 -1.28 12.57 -1.30
CA ALA A 47 -2.34 13.36 -0.69
C ALA A 47 -2.11 13.54 0.82
N ALA A 48 -2.68 14.62 1.36
CA ALA A 48 -2.62 14.88 2.80
C ALA A 48 -3.25 13.71 3.57
N PRO A 49 -2.63 13.28 4.69
CA PRO A 49 -3.20 12.20 5.48
C PRO A 49 -4.57 12.62 6.04
N PRO A 50 -5.50 11.66 6.20
CA PRO A 50 -6.76 11.95 6.88
C PRO A 50 -6.45 12.44 8.29
N ARG A 51 -7.04 13.59 8.66
CA ARG A 51 -6.90 14.16 10.00
C ARG A 51 -7.96 13.57 10.92
N THR A 52 -7.61 13.43 12.20
CA THR A 52 -8.58 13.12 13.24
C THR A 52 -9.38 14.38 13.60
N MET A 53 -10.64 14.23 14.03
CA MET A 53 -11.49 15.38 14.41
C MET A 53 -10.82 16.32 15.42
N ARG A 54 -10.09 15.76 16.39
CA ARG A 54 -9.34 16.52 17.39
C ARG A 54 -8.18 17.34 16.80
N GLU A 55 -7.60 16.89 15.69
CA GLU A 55 -6.58 17.65 14.96
C GLU A 55 -7.19 18.73 14.09
N GLU A 56 -8.44 18.57 13.63
CA GLU A 56 -9.16 19.61 12.87
C GLU A 56 -9.61 20.77 13.75
N GLU A 57 -9.99 20.49 15.00
CA GLU A 57 -10.45 21.49 15.98
C GLU A 57 -9.32 22.36 16.58
N MET A 58 -8.04 21.98 16.40
CA MET A 58 -6.87 22.70 16.91
C MET A 58 -6.28 23.73 15.91
N PHE A 59 -6.93 23.96 14.76
CA PHE A 59 -6.53 24.96 13.75
C PHE A 59 -7.39 26.21 13.77
#